data_AF-A0A3M6U822-F1
#
_entry.id   AF-A0A3M6U822-F1
#
_cell.length_a   1.000
_cell.length_b   1.000
_cell.length_c   1.000
_cell.angle_alpha   90.00
_cell.angle_beta   90.00
_cell.angle_gamma   90.00
#
_symmetry.space_group_name_H-M   'P 1'
#
loop_
_entity.id
_entity.type
_entity.pdbx_description
1 polymer ?
#
loop_
_entity_poly.entity_id
_entity_poly.type
_entity_poly.pdbx_seq_one_letter_code
_entity_poly.pdbx_strand_id
1 'polypeptide(L)'
;MRVIKQLRCEDDSGKQRLAVLVYAYIGVRLCESVSLFSRIDITAEQLLELRVKCQQYFRANALLLPPMVTPTVWTLGHVVPQHAKHLFQKYHQGLGTVTMEGREAKHIVLKKLSENSSSKNQWFDIFQHEFVMLIWLPENGFTTCQYKARASIRRAIWRLTAPRSPRMA
;
A
#
# COMPACT_ATOMS: atom_id res chain seq x y z
N MET A 1 -7.77 2.41 -21.68
CA MET A 1 -7.82 1.43 -22.81
C MET A 1 -6.46 1.03 -23.40
N ARG A 2 -5.30 1.48 -22.87
CA ARG A 2 -3.97 1.09 -23.38
C ARG A 2 -3.56 -0.34 -22.96
N VAL A 3 -3.88 -0.72 -21.73
CA VAL A 3 -3.57 -2.04 -21.14
C VAL A 3 -4.19 -3.20 -21.92
N ILE A 4 -5.45 -3.05 -22.35
CA ILE A 4 -6.16 -4.07 -23.16
C ILE A 4 -5.44 -4.33 -24.49
N LYS A 5 -4.91 -3.30 -25.14
CA LYS A 5 -4.16 -3.45 -26.40
C LYS A 5 -2.82 -4.17 -26.19
N GLN A 6 -2.22 -4.03 -25.01
CA GLN A 6 -0.93 -4.64 -24.68
C GLN A 6 -1.04 -6.12 -24.30
N LEU A 7 -2.21 -6.57 -23.85
CA LEU A 7 -2.42 -7.96 -23.44
C LEU A 7 -2.93 -8.87 -24.57
N ARG A 8 -3.18 -8.33 -25.76
CA ARG A 8 -3.66 -9.09 -26.91
C ARG A 8 -2.50 -9.71 -27.69
N CYS A 9 -2.63 -10.98 -28.05
CA CYS A 9 -1.81 -11.62 -29.07
C CYS A 9 -2.62 -11.79 -30.37
N GLU A 10 -1.99 -11.60 -31.53
CA GLU A 10 -2.66 -11.79 -32.81
C GLU A 10 -3.13 -13.25 -33.00
N ASP A 11 -2.43 -14.21 -32.39
CA ASP A 11 -2.73 -15.65 -32.46
C ASP A 11 -3.78 -16.12 -31.42
N ASP A 12 -4.34 -15.21 -30.60
CA ASP A 12 -5.31 -15.60 -29.57
C ASP A 12 -6.62 -16.12 -30.19
N SER A 13 -7.08 -17.28 -29.73
CA SER A 13 -8.44 -17.76 -30.03
C SER A 13 -9.51 -16.79 -29.50
N GLY A 14 -10.72 -16.85 -30.05
CA GLY A 14 -11.84 -16.00 -29.59
C GLY A 14 -12.12 -16.12 -28.09
N LYS A 15 -11.95 -17.31 -27.51
CA LYS A 15 -12.09 -17.54 -26.05
C LYS A 15 -10.98 -16.88 -25.24
N GLN A 16 -9.73 -16.94 -25.71
CA GLN A 16 -8.60 -16.29 -25.05
C GLN A 16 -8.72 -14.76 -25.11
N ARG A 17 -9.09 -14.22 -26.27
CA ARG A 17 -9.35 -12.78 -26.44
C ARG A 17 -10.42 -12.27 -25.47
N LEU A 18 -11.51 -13.03 -25.31
CA LEU A 18 -12.55 -12.70 -24.34
C LEU A 18 -12.02 -12.75 -22.91
N ALA A 19 -11.30 -13.81 -22.53
CA ALA A 19 -10.73 -13.93 -21.18
C ALA A 19 -9.79 -12.75 -20.85
N VAL A 20 -8.90 -12.37 -21.76
CA VAL A 20 -8.01 -11.22 -21.60
C VAL A 20 -8.79 -9.92 -21.38
N LEU A 21 -9.85 -9.69 -22.16
CA LEU A 21 -10.71 -8.51 -22.02
C LEU A 21 -11.40 -8.48 -20.65
N VAL A 22 -11.89 -9.63 -20.18
CA VAL A 22 -12.52 -9.77 -18.86
C VAL A 22 -11.51 -9.45 -17.75
N TYR A 23 -10.33 -10.07 -17.75
CA TYR A 23 -9.30 -9.82 -16.76
C TYR A 23 -8.84 -8.36 -16.76
N ALA A 24 -8.64 -7.78 -17.93
CA ALA A 24 -8.26 -6.37 -18.05
C ALA A 24 -9.35 -5.44 -17.50
N TYR A 25 -10.63 -5.70 -17.79
CA TYR A 25 -11.73 -4.91 -17.25
C TYR A 25 -11.81 -5.00 -15.73
N ILE A 26 -11.73 -6.21 -15.18
CA ILE A 26 -11.72 -6.45 -13.72
C ILE A 26 -10.55 -5.73 -13.07
N GLY A 27 -9.35 -5.86 -13.63
CA GLY A 27 -8.15 -5.18 -13.15
C GLY A 27 -8.31 -3.66 -13.13
N VAL A 28 -8.86 -3.06 -14.20
CA VAL A 28 -9.13 -1.61 -14.22
C VAL A 28 -10.14 -1.20 -13.15
N ARG A 29 -11.24 -1.94 -12.97
CA ARG A 29 -12.23 -1.63 -11.91
C ARG A 29 -11.62 -1.75 -10.51
N LEU A 30 -10.75 -2.73 -10.30
CA LEU A 30 -10.02 -2.90 -9.05
C LEU A 30 -9.09 -1.71 -8.79
N CYS A 31 -8.24 -1.33 -9.75
CA CYS A 31 -7.32 -0.20 -9.61
C CYS A 31 -8.05 1.11 -9.32
N GLU A 32 -9.16 1.39 -10.00
CA GLU A 32 -9.98 2.59 -9.74
C GLU A 32 -10.59 2.56 -8.33
N SER A 33 -11.07 1.40 -7.87
CA SER A 33 -11.59 1.26 -6.52
C SER A 33 -10.50 1.52 -5.47
N VAL A 34 -9.33 0.88 -5.63
CA VAL A 34 -8.15 1.07 -4.75
C VAL A 34 -7.72 2.53 -4.71
N SER A 35 -7.62 3.19 -5.86
CA SER A 35 -7.24 4.61 -5.92
C SER A 35 -8.17 5.52 -5.13
N LEU A 36 -9.46 5.18 -5.03
CA LEU A 36 -10.45 5.96 -4.27
C LEU A 36 -10.42 5.64 -2.79
N PHE A 37 -10.43 4.35 -2.39
CA PHE A 37 -10.49 4.00 -0.98
C PHE A 37 -9.16 4.18 -0.25
N SER A 38 -8.02 4.24 -0.95
CA SER A 38 -6.72 4.55 -0.35
C SER A 38 -6.54 6.02 0.01
N ARG A 39 -7.49 6.90 -0.29
CA ARG A 39 -7.38 8.34 -0.01
C ARG A 39 -7.66 8.65 1.46
N ILE A 40 -6.88 9.61 1.98
CA ILE A 40 -7.08 10.22 3.30
C ILE A 40 -8.23 11.21 3.24
N ASP A 41 -8.21 12.10 2.26
CA ASP A 41 -9.29 13.06 1.99
C ASP A 41 -10.14 12.56 0.82
N ILE A 42 -11.45 12.51 1.01
CA ILE A 42 -12.40 12.03 -0.02
C ILE A 42 -13.64 12.91 -0.01
N THR A 43 -14.21 13.18 -1.19
CA THR A 43 -15.47 13.93 -1.31
C THR A 43 -16.68 12.99 -1.35
N ALA A 44 -17.87 13.53 -1.10
CA ALA A 44 -19.11 12.76 -1.21
C ALA A 44 -19.35 12.20 -2.63
N GLU A 45 -18.96 12.95 -3.66
CA GLU A 45 -19.02 12.51 -5.06
C GLU A 45 -18.09 11.33 -5.33
N GLN A 46 -16.84 11.41 -4.83
CA GLN A 46 -15.86 10.34 -4.95
C GLN A 46 -16.28 9.08 -4.18
N LEU A 47 -17.02 9.24 -3.08
CA LEU A 47 -17.60 8.13 -2.33
C LEU A 47 -18.73 7.43 -3.10
N LEU A 48 -19.56 8.19 -3.81
CA LEU A 48 -20.56 7.63 -4.73
C LEU A 48 -19.89 6.89 -5.89
N GLU A 49 -18.83 7.47 -6.45
CA GLU A 49 -18.03 6.82 -7.48
C GLU A 49 -17.43 5.50 -6.97
N LEU A 50 -16.81 5.50 -5.78
CA LEU A 50 -16.23 4.31 -5.16
C LEU A 50 -17.25 3.18 -5.07
N ARG A 51 -18.48 3.48 -4.61
CA ARG A 51 -19.57 2.49 -4.55
C ARG A 51 -19.85 1.87 -5.93
N VAL A 52 -19.91 2.69 -6.98
CA VAL A 52 -20.15 2.21 -8.34
C VAL A 52 -19.00 1.34 -8.83
N LYS A 53 -17.74 1.75 -8.64
CA LYS A 53 -16.57 0.97 -9.08
C LYS A 53 -16.46 -0.37 -8.36
N CYS A 54 -16.64 -0.39 -7.04
CA CYS A 54 -16.65 -1.61 -6.22
C CYS A 54 -17.74 -2.59 -6.69
N GLN A 55 -18.96 -2.09 -6.95
CA GLN A 55 -20.04 -2.93 -7.46
C GLN A 55 -19.77 -3.46 -8.88
N GLN A 56 -19.21 -2.63 -9.76
CA GLN A 56 -18.81 -3.06 -11.11
C GLN A 56 -17.71 -4.14 -11.06
N TYR A 57 -16.73 -3.98 -10.17
CA TYR A 57 -15.70 -4.99 -9.92
C TYR A 57 -16.32 -6.31 -9.45
N PHE A 58 -17.19 -6.29 -8.45
CA PHE A 58 -17.85 -7.50 -7.94
C PHE A 58 -18.72 -8.17 -9.01
N ARG A 59 -19.58 -7.41 -9.70
CA ARG A 59 -20.46 -7.94 -10.74
C ARG A 59 -19.67 -8.56 -11.89
N ALA A 60 -18.56 -7.94 -12.30
CA ALA A 60 -17.70 -8.49 -13.34
C ALA A 60 -17.10 -9.84 -12.93
N ASN A 61 -16.61 -9.97 -11.70
CA ASN A 61 -16.14 -11.26 -11.18
C ASN A 61 -17.28 -12.28 -11.10
N ALA A 62 -18.43 -11.92 -10.55
CA ALA A 62 -19.55 -12.84 -10.35
C ALA A 62 -20.18 -13.34 -11.66
N LEU A 63 -20.25 -12.50 -12.69
CA LEU A 63 -20.87 -12.86 -13.97
C LEU A 63 -19.90 -13.53 -14.94
N LEU A 64 -18.64 -13.06 -14.98
CA LEU A 64 -17.68 -13.44 -16.02
C LEU A 64 -16.66 -14.46 -15.52
N LEU A 65 -16.46 -14.56 -14.20
CA LEU A 65 -15.57 -15.51 -13.53
C LEU A 65 -16.22 -16.10 -12.25
N PRO A 66 -17.43 -16.73 -12.31
CA PRO A 66 -18.16 -17.19 -11.12
C PRO A 66 -17.35 -18.01 -10.10
N PRO A 67 -16.49 -18.99 -10.50
CA PRO A 67 -15.71 -19.76 -9.52
C PRO A 67 -14.62 -18.96 -8.81
N MET A 68 -14.32 -17.72 -9.24
CA MET A 68 -13.27 -16.87 -8.69
C MET A 68 -13.78 -15.84 -7.66
N VAL A 69 -15.06 -15.87 -7.28
CA VAL A 69 -15.59 -14.98 -6.25
C VAL A 69 -15.09 -15.43 -4.87
N THR A 70 -13.98 -14.85 -4.44
CA THR A 70 -13.43 -15.06 -3.10
C THR A 70 -14.07 -14.12 -2.07
N PRO A 71 -13.92 -14.41 -0.76
CA PRO A 71 -14.30 -13.47 0.29
C PRO A 71 -13.69 -12.08 0.11
N THR A 72 -12.47 -11.98 -0.43
CA THR A 72 -11.81 -10.71 -0.75
C THR A 72 -12.56 -9.95 -1.84
N VAL A 73 -12.97 -10.63 -2.92
CA VAL A 73 -13.76 -10.03 -4.01
C VAL A 73 -15.09 -9.51 -3.49
N TRP A 74 -15.76 -10.29 -2.63
CA TRP A 74 -17.02 -9.90 -2.00
C TRP A 74 -16.84 -8.68 -1.07
N THR A 75 -15.80 -8.70 -0.24
CA THR A 75 -15.47 -7.62 0.70
C THR A 75 -15.19 -6.31 -0.03
N LEU A 76 -14.38 -6.35 -1.09
CA LEU A 76 -14.12 -5.18 -1.95
C LEU A 76 -15.39 -4.64 -2.60
N GLY A 77 -16.31 -5.53 -3.01
CA GLY A 77 -17.57 -5.15 -3.65
C GLY A 77 -18.57 -4.48 -2.72
N HIS A 78 -18.68 -4.97 -1.49
CA HIS A 78 -19.78 -4.64 -0.58
C HIS A 78 -19.34 -3.91 0.69
N VAL A 79 -18.29 -4.40 1.36
CA VAL A 79 -17.88 -3.90 2.67
C VAL A 79 -17.10 -2.59 2.53
N VAL A 80 -16.12 -2.54 1.63
CA VAL A 80 -15.27 -1.35 1.43
C VAL A 80 -16.07 -0.07 1.18
N PRO A 81 -17.01 0.01 0.23
CA PRO A 81 -17.76 1.25 0.01
C PRO A 81 -18.67 1.62 1.19
N GLN A 82 -19.21 0.64 1.89
CA GLN A 82 -20.04 0.88 3.08
C GLN A 82 -19.21 1.40 4.26
N HIS A 83 -18.03 0.81 4.48
CA HIS A 83 -17.14 1.21 5.55
C HIS A 83 -16.51 2.58 5.28
N ALA A 84 -16.11 2.87 4.03
CA ALA A 84 -15.66 4.20 3.62
C ALA A 84 -16.74 5.26 3.88
N LYS A 85 -18.01 4.95 3.60
CA LYS A 85 -19.13 5.85 3.90
C LYS A 85 -19.27 6.10 5.40
N HIS A 86 -19.18 5.06 6.20
CA HIS A 86 -19.28 5.18 7.65
C HIS A 86 -18.16 6.06 8.23
N LEU A 87 -16.91 5.88 7.78
CA LEU A 87 -15.78 6.71 8.22
C LEU A 87 -15.94 8.16 7.78
N PHE A 88 -16.37 8.40 6.55
CA PHE A 88 -16.62 9.75 6.07
C PHE A 88 -17.71 10.46 6.87
N GLN A 89 -18.78 9.75 7.26
CA GLN A 89 -19.83 10.31 8.11
C GLN A 89 -19.35 10.60 9.54
N LYS A 90 -18.45 9.77 10.08
CA LYS A 90 -17.99 9.87 11.47
C LYS A 90 -16.84 10.88 11.66
N TYR A 91 -15.91 10.93 10.71
CA TYR A 91 -14.66 11.67 10.84
C TYR A 91 -14.40 12.64 9.68
N HIS A 92 -15.27 12.72 8.68
CA HIS A 92 -15.07 13.50 7.44
C HIS A 92 -13.78 13.13 6.69
N GLN A 93 -13.33 11.88 6.84
CA GLN A 93 -12.11 11.35 6.25
C GLN A 93 -12.38 10.05 5.48
N GLY A 94 -11.51 9.76 4.52
CA GLY A 94 -11.50 8.53 3.74
C GLY A 94 -10.89 7.34 4.47
N LEU A 95 -10.97 6.16 3.85
CA LEU A 95 -10.51 4.91 4.46
C LEU A 95 -8.98 4.83 4.62
N GLY A 96 -8.22 5.66 3.91
CA GLY A 96 -6.77 5.77 4.03
C GLY A 96 -6.26 6.18 5.42
N THR A 97 -7.13 6.72 6.29
CA THR A 97 -6.76 7.11 7.67
C THR A 97 -6.71 5.95 8.65
N VAL A 98 -7.42 4.85 8.37
CA VAL A 98 -7.55 3.69 9.29
C VAL A 98 -6.81 2.47 8.73
N THR A 99 -5.74 2.69 7.96
CA THR A 99 -4.98 1.59 7.36
C THR A 99 -4.24 0.78 8.42
N MET A 100 -4.17 -0.54 8.20
CA MET A 100 -3.36 -1.43 9.03
C MET A 100 -1.86 -1.30 8.74
N GLU A 101 -1.48 -0.62 7.64
CA GLU A 101 -0.08 -0.47 7.23
C GLU A 101 0.78 0.21 8.31
N GLY A 102 0.25 1.26 8.95
CA GLY A 102 0.95 1.94 10.05
C GLY A 102 1.16 1.03 11.26
N ARG A 103 0.18 0.14 11.55
CA ARG A 103 0.31 -0.84 12.63
C ARG A 103 1.35 -1.89 12.30
N GLU A 104 1.37 -2.39 11.06
CA GLU A 104 2.35 -3.39 10.61
C GLU A 104 3.78 -2.82 10.61
N ALA A 105 3.95 -1.59 10.11
CA ALA A 105 5.23 -0.88 10.18
C ALA A 105 5.73 -0.73 11.62
N LYS A 106 4.82 -0.42 12.57
CA LYS A 106 5.12 -0.39 13.99
C LYS A 106 5.55 -1.76 14.52
N HIS A 107 4.85 -2.84 14.16
CA HIS A 107 5.23 -4.20 14.56
C HIS A 107 6.64 -4.59 14.11
N ILE A 108 7.04 -4.22 12.88
CA ILE A 108 8.39 -4.46 12.37
C ILE A 108 9.46 -3.72 13.21
N VAL A 109 9.19 -2.47 13.59
CA VAL A 109 10.11 -1.67 14.43
C VAL A 109 10.20 -2.26 15.84
N LEU A 110 9.06 -2.60 16.45
CA LEU A 110 9.02 -3.22 17.77
C LEU A 110 9.81 -4.53 17.81
N LYS A 111 9.68 -5.37 16.78
CA LYS A 111 10.47 -6.59 16.65
C LYS A 111 11.97 -6.31 16.67
N LYS A 112 12.44 -5.35 15.85
CA LYS A 112 13.87 -4.96 15.84
C LYS A 112 14.34 -4.42 17.18
N LEU A 113 13.52 -3.64 17.87
CA LEU A 113 13.88 -3.12 19.19
C LEU A 113 13.99 -4.27 20.21
N SER A 114 13.07 -5.23 20.16
CA SER A 114 13.11 -6.40 21.04
C SER A 114 14.37 -7.25 20.82
N GLU A 115 14.79 -7.43 19.57
CA GLU A 115 16.01 -8.18 19.25
C GLU A 115 17.29 -7.51 19.79
N ASN A 116 17.28 -6.18 19.97
CA ASN A 116 18.46 -5.41 20.38
C ASN A 116 18.49 -5.04 21.87
N SER A 117 17.41 -5.29 22.60
CA SER A 117 17.28 -4.95 24.02
C SER A 117 17.39 -6.23 24.89
N SER A 118 18.41 -6.28 25.75
CA SER A 118 18.64 -7.43 26.67
C SER A 118 18.21 -7.15 28.12
N SER A 119 17.34 -6.16 28.35
CA SER A 119 16.94 -5.75 29.71
C SER A 119 15.81 -6.61 30.27
N LYS A 120 15.75 -6.75 31.62
CA LYS A 120 14.65 -7.46 32.32
C LYS A 120 13.29 -6.77 32.13
N ASN A 121 13.30 -5.46 31.89
CA ASN A 121 12.11 -4.63 31.64
C ASN A 121 12.01 -4.20 30.17
N GLN A 122 12.39 -5.11 29.27
CA GLN A 122 12.47 -4.91 27.82
C GLN A 122 11.34 -4.06 27.24
N TRP A 123 10.09 -4.44 27.50
CA TRP A 123 8.92 -3.76 26.95
C TRP A 123 8.72 -2.35 27.47
N PHE A 124 9.04 -2.10 28.75
CA PHE A 124 8.94 -0.76 29.33
C PHE A 124 9.92 0.19 28.64
N ASP A 125 11.18 -0.24 28.48
CA ASP A 125 12.22 0.53 27.82
C ASP A 125 11.88 0.81 26.35
N ILE A 126 11.35 -0.20 25.64
CA ILE A 126 10.92 -0.08 24.23
C ILE A 126 9.78 0.92 24.08
N PHE A 127 8.74 0.83 24.92
CA PHE A 127 7.60 1.75 24.83
C PHE A 127 7.96 3.17 25.28
N GLN A 128 8.84 3.30 26.28
CA GLN A 128 9.37 4.61 26.67
C GLN A 128 10.17 5.23 25.52
N HIS A 129 11.03 4.46 24.87
CA HIS A 129 11.78 4.91 23.69
C HIS A 129 10.84 5.31 22.54
N GLU A 130 9.80 4.52 22.28
CA GLU A 130 8.79 4.83 21.26
C GLU A 130 8.05 6.13 21.56
N PHE A 131 7.59 6.31 22.80
CA PHE A 131 6.91 7.53 23.26
C PHE A 131 7.80 8.77 23.08
N VAL A 132 9.06 8.68 23.51
CA VAL A 132 9.99 9.80 23.39
C VAL A 132 10.22 10.17 21.93
N MET A 133 10.40 9.18 21.06
CA MET A 133 10.65 9.44 19.63
C MET A 133 9.44 9.99 18.87
N LEU A 134 8.25 9.46 19.12
CA LEU A 134 7.07 9.74 18.31
C LEU A 134 6.22 10.90 18.84
N ILE A 135 6.27 11.17 20.15
CA ILE A 135 5.40 12.16 20.81
C ILE A 135 6.25 13.26 21.44
N TRP A 136 7.07 12.93 22.42
CA TRP A 136 7.77 13.93 23.22
C TRP A 136 8.73 14.79 22.39
N LEU A 137 9.59 14.18 21.56
CA LEU A 137 10.54 14.93 20.73
C LEU A 137 9.83 15.88 19.74
N PRO A 138 8.85 15.43 18.93
CA PRO A 138 8.08 16.31 18.06
C PRO A 138 7.34 17.44 18.79
N GLU A 139 6.71 17.17 19.94
CA GLU A 139 6.00 18.18 20.73
C GLU A 139 6.93 19.28 21.24
N ASN A 140 8.19 18.93 21.54
CA ASN A 140 9.22 19.88 21.96
C ASN A 140 9.96 20.54 20.78
N GLY A 141 9.48 20.37 19.54
CA GLY A 141 10.05 21.00 18.35
C GLY A 141 11.33 20.35 17.82
N PHE A 142 11.72 19.18 18.35
CA PHE A 142 12.84 18.42 17.82
C PHE A 142 12.38 17.60 16.62
N THR A 143 12.84 17.96 15.42
CA THR A 143 12.71 17.07 14.26
C THR A 143 13.53 15.81 14.50
N THR A 144 12.85 14.66 14.54
CA THR A 144 13.52 13.36 14.41
C THR A 144 14.42 13.40 13.19
N CYS A 145 15.68 12.95 13.33
CA CYS A 145 16.66 12.97 12.25
C CYS A 145 16.09 12.30 11.00
N GLN A 146 15.58 13.10 10.06
CA GLN A 146 15.33 12.62 8.71
C GLN A 146 16.69 12.24 8.16
N TYR A 147 16.99 10.94 8.09
CA TYR A 147 18.15 10.46 7.37
C TYR A 147 17.96 10.79 5.89
N LYS A 148 18.31 12.02 5.49
CA LYS A 148 18.54 12.35 4.10
C LYS A 148 19.76 11.54 3.71
N ALA A 149 19.54 10.42 3.02
CA ALA A 149 20.62 9.70 2.37
C ALA A 149 21.36 10.68 1.45
N ARG A 150 22.45 11.27 1.95
CA ARG A 150 23.28 12.18 1.18
C ARG A 150 23.88 11.34 0.05
N ALA A 151 23.49 11.64 -1.18
CA ALA A 151 23.98 10.99 -2.40
C ALA A 151 25.53 10.99 -2.51
N SER A 152 26.22 11.79 -1.70
CA SER A 152 27.68 11.81 -1.59
C SER A 152 28.29 10.57 -0.93
N ILE A 153 27.57 9.84 -0.06
CA ILE A 153 28.13 8.66 0.63
C ILE A 153 28.25 7.46 -0.32
N ARG A 154 27.33 7.29 -1.28
CA ARG A 154 27.45 6.24 -2.32
C ARG A 154 28.70 6.43 -3.19
N ARG A 155 29.13 7.67 -3.47
CA ARG A 155 30.37 7.96 -4.21
C ARG A 155 31.64 7.78 -3.39
N ALA A 156 31.57 7.90 -2.06
CA ALA A 156 32.71 7.65 -1.18
C ALA A 156 32.94 6.14 -0.98
N ILE A 157 31.87 5.36 -0.81
CA ILE A 157 31.96 3.90 -0.67
C ILE A 157 32.47 3.25 -1.96
N TRP A 158 31.96 3.65 -3.13
CA TRP A 158 32.45 3.14 -4.43
C TRP A 158 33.94 3.46 -4.66
N ARG A 159 34.45 4.58 -4.15
CA ARG A 159 35.88 4.92 -4.23
C ARG A 159 36.77 4.12 -3.27
N LEU A 160 36.21 3.62 -2.18
CA LEU A 160 36.93 2.82 -1.19
C LEU A 160 36.85 1.30 -1.48
N THR A 161 35.85 0.85 -2.26
CA THR A 161 35.67 -0.56 -2.63
C THR A 161 36.03 -0.89 -4.08
N ALA A 162 36.44 0.09 -4.89
CA ALA A 162 36.95 -0.17 -6.23
C ALA A 162 38.30 -0.91 -6.14
N PRO A 163 38.46 -2.08 -6.80
CA PRO A 163 39.75 -2.78 -6.83
C PRO A 163 40.79 -1.89 -7.50
N ARG A 164 41.91 -1.62 -6.80
CA ARG A 164 43.08 -0.99 -7.42
C ARG A 164 43.59 -1.96 -8.49
N SER A 165 43.56 -1.55 -9.75
CA SER A 165 44.18 -2.27 -10.85
C SER A 165 45.67 -2.51 -10.54
N PRO A 166 46.21 -3.71 -10.80
CA PRO A 166 47.64 -3.97 -10.63
C PRO A 166 48.44 -3.07 -11.57
N ARG A 167 49.46 -2.38 -11.03
CA ARG A 167 50.47 -1.69 -11.83
C ARG A 167 51.23 -2.76 -12.62
N MET A 168 51.10 -2.75 -13.94
CA MET A 168 52.02 -3.48 -14.81
C MET A 168 53.39 -2.81 -14.70
N ALA A 169 54.39 -3.61 -14.33
CA ALA A 169 55.79 -3.33 -14.60
C ALA A 169 56.07 -3.57 -16.09
#